data_AF-A0A0A2UVS7-F1
#
_entry.id   AF-A0A0A2UVS7-F1
#
_cell.length_a   1.000
_cell.length_b   1.000
_cell.length_c   1.000
_cell.angle_alpha   90.00
_cell.angle_beta   90.00
_cell.angle_gamma   90.00
#
_symmetry.space_group_name_H-M   'P 1'
#
loop_
_entity.id
_entity.type
_entity.pdbx_description
1 polymer ?
#
loop_
_entity_poly.entity_id
_entity_poly.type
_entity_poly.pdbx_seq_one_letter_code
_entity_poly.pdbx_strand_id
1 'polypeptide(L)'
;MVKVSQGSVLILCLLFFIILSWVGLMRAEDVIVPDGSFSQETVAFPEAITYVDTVKQLEEQVGTSVSTFNVLPDSFERISMGYKKIGEESFLTRQTFIRYPDGKMTFEQGPKFASNEVISSQSTDMTELMVNGQVFHMNIENEKADYVIWEKGANVYAVSTNETFSVQEWEILLSSLQ
;
A
#
# COMPACT_ATOMS: atom_id res chain seq x y z
N MET A 1 27.33 -2.06 -56.25
CA MET A 1 26.13 -1.30 -55.85
C MET A 1 25.07 -2.30 -55.43
N VAL A 2 24.83 -2.47 -54.12
CA VAL A 2 23.85 -3.45 -53.62
C VAL A 2 22.46 -2.81 -53.68
N LYS A 3 21.54 -3.36 -54.49
CA LYS A 3 20.12 -2.96 -54.50
C LYS A 3 19.44 -3.68 -53.34
N VAL A 4 19.32 -3.01 -52.20
CA VAL A 4 18.53 -3.52 -51.07
C VAL A 4 17.06 -3.27 -51.39
N SER A 5 16.25 -4.32 -51.37
CA SER A 5 14.80 -4.24 -51.58
C SER A 5 14.17 -3.44 -50.43
N GLN A 6 13.29 -2.48 -50.75
CA GLN A 6 12.57 -1.69 -49.75
C GLN A 6 11.77 -2.57 -48.78
N GLY A 7 11.26 -3.72 -49.25
CA GLY A 7 10.59 -4.70 -48.39
C GLY A 7 11.53 -5.31 -47.35
N SER A 8 12.80 -5.54 -47.69
CA SER A 8 13.80 -6.05 -46.76
C SER A 8 14.17 -5.02 -45.69
N VAL A 9 14.22 -3.73 -46.05
CA VAL A 9 14.44 -2.63 -45.09
C VAL A 9 13.26 -2.52 -44.13
N LEU A 10 12.03 -2.62 -44.65
CA LEU A 10 10.82 -2.53 -43.83
C LEU A 10 10.72 -3.67 -42.82
N ILE A 11 11.03 -4.91 -43.25
CA ILE A 11 11.09 -6.07 -42.34
C ILE A 11 12.17 -5.87 -41.28
N LEU A 12 13.34 -5.34 -41.65
CA LEU A 12 14.42 -5.06 -40.70
C LEU A 12 13.98 -4.02 -39.64
N CYS A 13 13.35 -2.93 -40.05
CA CYS A 13 12.83 -1.91 -39.13
C CYS A 13 11.74 -2.47 -38.22
N LEU A 14 10.87 -3.33 -38.73
CA LEU A 14 9.77 -3.91 -37.97
C LEU A 14 10.29 -4.90 -36.91
N LEU A 15 11.27 -5.73 -37.28
CA LEU A 15 11.97 -6.59 -36.32
C LEU A 15 12.70 -5.77 -35.24
N PHE A 16 13.38 -4.70 -35.64
CA PHE A 16 14.05 -3.80 -34.70
C PHE A 16 13.05 -3.15 -33.73
N PHE A 17 11.89 -2.70 -34.22
CA PHE A 17 10.83 -2.13 -33.38
C PHE A 17 10.23 -3.17 -32.42
N ILE A 18 10.00 -4.40 -32.87
CA ILE A 18 9.52 -5.49 -32.00
C ILE A 18 10.54 -5.78 -30.89
N ILE A 19 11.83 -5.87 -31.22
CA ILE A 19 12.89 -6.11 -30.23
C ILE A 19 12.96 -4.96 -29.21
N LEU A 20 12.89 -3.70 -29.66
CA LEU A 20 12.88 -2.55 -28.76
C LEU A 20 11.64 -2.52 -27.88
N SER A 21 10.47 -2.87 -28.43
CA SER A 21 9.22 -2.95 -27.67
C SER A 21 9.26 -4.08 -26.64
N TRP A 22 9.85 -5.23 -26.99
CA TRP A 22 10.02 -6.36 -26.09
C TRP A 22 11.01 -6.04 -24.95
N VAL A 23 12.15 -5.41 -25.26
CA VAL A 23 13.10 -4.94 -24.24
C VAL A 23 12.49 -3.85 -23.36
N GLY A 24 11.69 -2.95 -23.95
CA GLY A 24 10.93 -1.96 -23.19
C GLY A 24 9.89 -2.60 -22.26
N LEU A 25 9.21 -3.65 -22.72
CA LEU A 25 8.25 -4.40 -21.92
C LEU A 25 8.93 -5.20 -20.80
N MET A 26 10.04 -5.89 -21.08
CA MET A 26 10.82 -6.58 -20.05
C MET A 26 11.40 -5.61 -19.01
N ARG A 27 11.80 -4.40 -19.42
CA ARG A 27 12.20 -3.35 -18.47
C ARG A 27 11.04 -2.81 -17.66
N ALA A 28 9.85 -2.70 -18.24
CA ALA A 28 8.65 -2.32 -17.49
C ALA A 28 8.26 -3.42 -16.50
N GLU A 29 8.41 -4.69 -16.88
CA GLU A 29 8.22 -5.85 -16.00
C GLU A 29 9.27 -5.88 -14.87
N ASP A 30 10.56 -5.65 -15.15
CA ASP A 30 11.62 -5.52 -14.12
C ASP A 30 11.38 -4.32 -13.17
N VAL A 31 10.74 -3.24 -13.66
CA VAL A 31 10.38 -2.07 -12.84
C VAL A 31 9.12 -2.32 -12.00
N ILE A 32 8.21 -3.19 -12.46
CA ILE A 32 6.94 -3.50 -11.79
C ILE A 32 7.06 -4.76 -10.91
N VAL A 33 8.00 -5.64 -11.20
CA VAL A 33 8.31 -6.89 -10.48
C VAL A 33 9.83 -7.02 -10.38
N PRO A 34 10.47 -6.45 -9.34
CA PRO A 34 11.91 -6.63 -9.15
C PRO A 34 12.18 -8.06 -8.68
N ASP A 35 12.74 -8.89 -9.57
CA ASP A 35 13.35 -10.16 -9.18
C ASP A 35 14.66 -9.88 -8.41
N GLY A 36 14.55 -9.92 -7.08
CA GLY A 36 15.57 -10.50 -6.20
C GLY A 36 16.93 -9.80 -6.10
N SER A 37 16.99 -8.68 -5.37
CA SER A 37 18.07 -8.44 -4.39
C SER A 37 17.78 -7.32 -3.39
N PHE A 38 16.50 -7.03 -3.11
CA PHE A 38 16.18 -6.36 -1.86
C PHE A 38 16.46 -7.35 -0.74
N SER A 39 17.41 -6.98 0.12
CA SER A 39 17.53 -7.45 1.50
C SER A 39 16.14 -7.41 2.13
N GLN A 40 15.42 -8.52 2.01
CA GLN A 40 14.19 -8.79 2.69
C GLN A 40 14.52 -8.96 4.19
N GLU A 41 14.68 -7.85 4.89
CA GLU A 41 13.79 -7.66 6.04
C GLU A 41 12.42 -7.27 5.48
N THR A 42 11.84 -8.15 4.64
CA THR A 42 10.40 -8.32 4.69
C THR A 42 10.20 -8.71 6.14
N VAL A 43 9.49 -7.88 6.89
CA VAL A 43 8.72 -8.41 8.01
C VAL A 43 7.77 -9.42 7.37
N ALA A 44 8.28 -10.64 7.20
CA ALA A 44 7.57 -11.77 6.69
C ALA A 44 6.52 -12.04 7.76
N PHE A 45 5.31 -11.55 7.53
CA PHE A 45 4.17 -12.05 8.26
C PHE A 45 4.13 -13.56 7.97
N PRO A 46 4.21 -14.43 8.99
CA PRO A 46 4.40 -15.86 8.81
C PRO A 46 3.18 -16.59 8.18
N GLU A 47 2.12 -15.86 7.83
CA GLU A 47 0.92 -16.38 7.14
C GLU A 47 0.52 -15.47 5.98
N ALA A 48 0.12 -16.08 4.85
CA ALA A 48 -0.17 -15.38 3.60
C ALA A 48 -1.45 -14.53 3.70
N ILE A 49 -1.36 -13.25 3.32
CA ILE A 49 -2.52 -12.40 3.08
C ILE A 49 -3.30 -12.95 1.87
N THR A 50 -4.61 -13.10 2.02
CA THR A 50 -5.52 -13.43 0.91
C THR A 50 -5.98 -12.15 0.24
N TYR A 51 -5.67 -11.98 -1.04
CA TYR A 51 -5.98 -10.76 -1.80
C TYR A 51 -7.38 -10.81 -2.42
N VAL A 52 -8.01 -9.64 -2.51
CA VAL A 52 -9.30 -9.42 -3.16
C VAL A 52 -9.27 -8.10 -3.94
N ASP A 53 -10.19 -7.94 -4.89
CA ASP A 53 -10.16 -6.79 -5.82
C ASP A 53 -10.96 -5.57 -5.30
N THR A 54 -11.95 -5.81 -4.44
CA THR A 54 -12.89 -4.77 -4.00
C THR A 54 -13.15 -4.79 -2.50
N VAL A 55 -13.44 -3.62 -1.93
CA VAL A 55 -13.80 -3.49 -0.51
C VAL A 55 -15.03 -4.33 -0.19
N LYS A 56 -16.02 -4.39 -1.09
CA LYS A 56 -17.20 -5.22 -0.91
C LYS A 56 -16.86 -6.71 -0.76
N GLN A 57 -15.99 -7.24 -1.61
CA GLN A 57 -15.52 -8.63 -1.46
C GLN A 57 -14.78 -8.83 -0.14
N LEU A 58 -13.96 -7.85 0.26
CA LEU A 58 -13.26 -7.89 1.54
C LEU A 58 -14.23 -7.98 2.71
N GLU A 59 -15.26 -7.13 2.74
CA GLU A 59 -16.34 -7.13 3.74
C GLU A 59 -17.13 -8.45 3.74
N GLU A 60 -17.43 -9.01 2.57
CA GLU A 60 -18.10 -10.31 2.45
C GLU A 60 -17.27 -11.45 3.04
N GLN A 61 -15.93 -11.40 2.93
CA GLN A 61 -15.05 -12.43 3.50
C GLN A 61 -14.85 -12.27 5.02
N VAL A 62 -14.69 -11.04 5.51
CA VAL A 62 -14.40 -10.80 6.94
C VAL A 62 -15.66 -10.62 7.79
N GLY A 63 -16.83 -10.46 7.17
CA GLY A 63 -18.13 -10.34 7.85
C GLY A 63 -18.32 -9.02 8.62
N THR A 64 -17.46 -8.03 8.40
CA THR A 64 -17.51 -6.72 9.06
C THR A 64 -17.23 -5.60 8.06
N SER A 65 -17.69 -4.39 8.36
CA SER A 65 -17.41 -3.22 7.53
C SER A 65 -15.93 -2.90 7.52
N VAL A 66 -15.39 -2.62 6.34
CA VAL A 66 -13.96 -2.32 6.14
C VAL A 66 -13.82 -0.87 5.77
N SER A 67 -13.07 -0.12 6.58
CA SER A 67 -12.86 1.28 6.31
C SER A 67 -11.97 1.50 5.09
N THR A 68 -12.09 2.65 4.43
CA THR A 68 -11.21 3.01 3.31
C THR A 68 -11.07 4.52 3.19
N PHE A 69 -10.00 4.96 2.53
CA PHE A 69 -9.78 6.39 2.25
C PHE A 69 -10.49 6.76 0.96
N ASN A 70 -11.33 7.79 1.03
CA ASN A 70 -11.95 8.36 -0.16
C ASN A 70 -11.04 9.36 -0.89
N VAL A 71 -10.11 9.97 -0.15
CA VAL A 71 -9.15 10.92 -0.69
C VAL A 71 -7.77 10.43 -0.27
N LEU A 72 -6.97 10.07 -1.26
CA LEU A 72 -5.57 9.74 -1.05
C LEU A 72 -4.71 10.99 -1.21
N PRO A 73 -3.57 11.11 -0.53
CA PRO A 73 -2.61 12.16 -0.81
C PRO A 73 -2.18 12.08 -2.27
N ASP A 74 -1.88 13.23 -2.89
CA ASP A 74 -1.60 13.30 -4.33
C ASP A 74 -0.62 12.22 -4.78
N SER A 75 -0.97 11.54 -5.87
CA SER A 75 -0.23 10.45 -6.54
C SER A 75 -0.11 9.12 -5.81
N PHE A 76 -0.76 8.95 -4.65
CA PHE A 76 -0.97 7.60 -4.11
C PHE A 76 -2.12 6.89 -4.82
N GLU A 77 -1.87 5.66 -5.25
CA GLU A 77 -2.86 4.77 -5.84
C GLU A 77 -2.91 3.45 -5.07
N ARG A 78 -4.11 2.91 -4.89
CA ARG A 78 -4.28 1.60 -4.25
C ARG A 78 -3.88 0.49 -5.21
N ILE A 79 -2.93 -0.37 -4.81
CA ILE A 79 -2.47 -1.50 -5.62
C ILE A 79 -2.96 -2.85 -5.13
N SER A 80 -3.30 -2.96 -3.85
CA SER A 80 -3.80 -4.22 -3.31
C SER A 80 -4.64 -4.01 -2.07
N MET A 81 -5.49 -4.99 -1.82
CA MET A 81 -6.18 -5.16 -0.55
C MET A 81 -6.36 -6.64 -0.25
N GLY A 82 -6.50 -6.98 1.02
CA GLY A 82 -6.66 -8.36 1.41
C GLY A 82 -6.89 -8.51 2.90
N TYR A 83 -7.00 -9.77 3.32
CA TYR A 83 -7.22 -10.13 4.71
C TYR A 83 -6.32 -11.28 5.15
N LYS A 84 -6.11 -11.37 6.46
CA LYS A 84 -5.46 -12.48 7.15
C LYS A 84 -6.37 -12.91 8.29
N LYS A 85 -6.55 -14.22 8.45
CA LYS A 85 -7.23 -14.77 9.62
C LYS A 85 -6.26 -14.79 10.80
N ILE A 86 -6.66 -14.23 11.94
CA ILE A 86 -5.83 -14.09 13.15
C ILE A 86 -6.44 -14.75 14.40
N GLY A 87 -7.65 -15.29 14.25
CA GLY A 87 -8.37 -16.04 15.30
C GLY A 87 -9.48 -16.87 14.65
N GLU A 88 -10.28 -17.59 15.44
CA GLU A 88 -11.34 -18.46 14.89
C GLU A 88 -12.31 -17.73 13.97
N GLU A 89 -12.70 -16.51 14.35
CA GLU A 89 -13.63 -15.64 13.60
C GLU A 89 -13.11 -14.19 13.53
N SER A 90 -11.79 -14.01 13.47
CA SER A 90 -11.18 -12.69 13.50
C SER A 90 -10.19 -12.50 12.38
N PHE A 91 -10.27 -11.32 11.76
CA PHE A 91 -9.52 -11.00 10.57
C PHE A 91 -8.79 -9.67 10.74
N LEU A 92 -7.57 -9.63 10.23
CA LEU A 92 -6.83 -8.42 9.93
C LEU A 92 -7.06 -8.10 8.47
N THR A 93 -7.43 -6.87 8.14
CA THR A 93 -7.52 -6.38 6.76
C THR A 93 -6.39 -5.42 6.50
N ARG A 94 -5.88 -5.43 5.27
CA ARG A 94 -4.80 -4.56 4.81
C ARG A 94 -5.14 -3.99 3.44
N GLN A 95 -4.92 -2.69 3.27
CA GLN A 95 -4.92 -2.00 1.99
C GLN A 95 -3.53 -1.39 1.78
N THR A 96 -2.97 -1.55 0.58
CA THR A 96 -1.64 -1.00 0.23
C THR A 96 -1.76 -0.02 -0.93
N PHE A 97 -1.13 1.13 -0.74
CA PHE A 97 -1.08 2.22 -1.70
C PHE A 97 0.37 2.54 -2.03
N ILE A 98 0.64 2.92 -3.28
CA ILE A 98 1.97 3.32 -3.72
C ILE A 98 1.93 4.66 -4.44
N ARG A 99 3.05 5.36 -4.40
CA ARG A 99 3.36 6.57 -5.16
C ARG A 99 4.73 6.40 -5.80
N TYR A 100 4.83 6.54 -7.11
CA TYR A 100 6.11 6.39 -7.81
C TYR A 100 7.12 7.49 -7.40
N PRO A 101 8.43 7.19 -7.24
CA PRO A 101 9.05 5.86 -7.40
C PRO A 101 8.92 4.94 -6.17
N ASP A 102 8.97 5.49 -4.96
CA ASP A 102 9.24 4.68 -3.77
C ASP A 102 8.21 4.85 -2.64
N GLY A 103 7.23 5.74 -2.79
CA GLY A 103 6.23 5.99 -1.75
C GLY A 103 5.34 4.78 -1.54
N LYS A 104 5.16 4.37 -0.28
CA LYS A 104 4.31 3.25 0.12
C LYS A 104 3.55 3.62 1.38
N MET A 105 2.25 3.36 1.35
CA MET A 105 1.36 3.51 2.48
C MET A 105 0.58 2.20 2.69
N THR A 106 0.47 1.77 3.94
CA THR A 106 -0.30 0.59 4.32
C THR A 106 -1.34 1.00 5.35
N PHE A 107 -2.58 0.66 5.09
CA PHE A 107 -3.69 0.84 6.02
C PHE A 107 -4.17 -0.51 6.51
N GLU A 108 -4.25 -0.66 7.83
CA GLU A 108 -4.61 -1.89 8.48
C GLU A 108 -5.79 -1.68 9.43
N GLN A 109 -6.69 -2.65 9.46
CA GLN A 109 -7.81 -2.70 10.39
C GLN A 109 -7.94 -4.11 10.93
N GLY A 110 -8.00 -4.22 12.26
CA GLY A 110 -8.24 -5.48 12.95
C GLY A 110 -8.97 -5.28 14.28
N PRO A 111 -9.29 -6.36 15.00
CA PRO A 111 -9.88 -6.26 16.33
C PRO A 111 -8.86 -5.76 17.35
N LYS A 112 -9.31 -5.08 18.42
CA LYS A 112 -8.40 -4.49 19.42
C LYS A 112 -7.41 -5.46 20.05
N PHE A 113 -7.78 -6.72 20.27
CA PHE A 113 -6.85 -7.71 20.84
C PHE A 113 -5.69 -8.03 19.89
N ALA A 114 -5.83 -7.73 18.61
CA ALA A 114 -4.79 -7.84 17.59
C ALA A 114 -3.92 -6.59 17.49
N SER A 115 -4.00 -5.69 18.48
CA SER A 115 -3.17 -4.49 18.55
C SER A 115 -1.71 -4.82 18.28
N ASN A 116 -1.16 -5.90 18.83
CA ASN A 116 0.25 -6.27 18.62
C ASN A 116 0.57 -6.79 17.19
N GLU A 117 -0.43 -7.19 16.41
CA GLU A 117 -0.25 -7.57 14.99
C GLU A 117 -0.42 -6.37 14.05
N VAL A 118 -1.24 -5.39 14.45
CA VAL A 118 -1.48 -4.12 13.72
C VAL A 118 -0.40 -3.09 14.05
N ILE A 119 0.10 -3.11 15.29
CA ILE A 119 1.15 -2.25 15.82
C ILE A 119 2.48 -2.94 15.58
N SER A 120 3.24 -2.44 14.61
CA SER A 120 4.68 -2.64 14.67
C SER A 120 5.18 -1.96 15.96
N SER A 121 5.99 -2.66 16.74
CA SER A 121 6.46 -2.26 18.08
C SER A 121 7.11 -0.86 18.11
N GLN A 122 6.31 0.19 18.20
CA GLN A 122 6.76 1.58 18.17
C GLN A 122 6.29 2.36 19.39
N SER A 123 7.25 3.15 19.90
CA SER A 123 7.31 4.08 21.03
C SER A 123 6.06 4.32 21.90
N THR A 124 6.29 4.31 23.21
CA THR A 124 5.35 4.71 24.28
C THR A 124 4.96 6.19 24.28
N ASP A 125 5.72 7.05 23.62
CA ASP A 125 5.46 8.50 23.58
C ASP A 125 4.84 8.90 22.23
N MET A 126 3.52 8.77 22.13
CA MET A 126 2.75 9.21 20.97
C MET A 126 2.05 10.54 21.25
N THR A 127 2.06 11.43 20.26
CA THR A 127 1.31 12.69 20.26
C THR A 127 -0.12 12.43 19.79
N GLU A 128 -1.08 13.13 20.38
CA GLU A 128 -2.49 13.06 19.99
C GLU A 128 -2.82 14.10 18.91
N LEU A 129 -3.48 13.67 17.84
CA LEU A 129 -4.10 14.50 16.83
C LEU A 129 -5.61 14.26 16.86
N MET A 130 -6.41 15.34 16.90
CA MET A 130 -7.86 15.23 16.88
C MET A 130 -8.41 15.63 15.51
N VAL A 131 -9.03 14.68 14.80
CA VAL A 131 -9.65 14.91 13.48
C VAL A 131 -11.09 14.43 13.53
N ASN A 132 -12.05 15.27 13.16
CA ASN A 132 -13.49 14.93 13.15
C ASN A 132 -14.01 14.33 14.49
N GLY A 133 -13.45 14.75 15.63
CA GLY A 133 -13.83 14.24 16.96
C GLY A 133 -13.28 12.85 17.30
N GLN A 134 -12.47 12.26 16.43
CA GLN A 134 -11.69 11.05 16.69
C GLN A 134 -10.27 11.43 17.11
N VAL A 135 -9.75 10.76 18.13
CA VAL A 135 -8.36 10.90 18.57
C VAL A 135 -7.49 9.88 17.83
N PHE A 136 -6.37 10.36 17.31
CA PHE A 136 -5.35 9.61 16.61
C PHE A 136 -4.03 9.76 17.35
N HIS A 137 -3.28 8.67 17.49
CA HIS A 137 -1.99 8.65 18.16
C HIS A 137 -0.89 8.50 17.12
N MET A 138 0.09 9.39 17.15
CA MET A 138 1.12 9.53 16.12
C MET A 138 2.49 9.67 16.77
N ASN A 139 3.54 9.15 16.15
CA ASN A 139 4.90 9.54 16.51
C ASN A 139 5.32 10.73 15.64
N ILE A 140 5.34 11.94 16.23
CA ILE A 140 5.68 13.17 15.49
C ILE A 140 7.13 13.53 15.75
N GLU A 141 7.94 13.51 14.70
CA GLU A 141 9.31 14.00 14.69
C GLU A 141 9.43 15.14 13.67
N ASN A 142 9.87 16.33 14.11
CA ASN A 142 10.01 17.52 13.27
C ASN A 142 8.72 17.90 12.49
N GLU A 143 7.56 17.89 13.16
CA GLU A 143 6.23 18.17 12.57
C GLU A 143 5.80 17.18 11.47
N LYS A 144 6.45 16.03 11.39
CA LYS A 144 6.07 14.95 10.48
C LYS A 144 5.92 13.63 11.20
N ALA A 145 5.13 12.74 10.64
CA ALA A 145 4.93 11.39 11.13
C ALA A 145 4.84 10.41 9.97
N ASP A 146 5.29 9.19 10.20
CA ASP A 146 5.24 8.05 9.28
C ASP A 146 4.26 6.97 9.76
N TYR A 147 3.65 7.17 10.93
CA TYR A 147 2.76 6.21 11.55
C TYR A 147 1.65 6.89 12.35
N VAL A 148 0.44 6.38 12.21
CA VAL A 148 -0.73 6.77 13.01
C VAL A 148 -1.56 5.55 13.37
N ILE A 149 -2.02 5.51 14.62
CA ILE A 149 -2.91 4.47 15.15
C ILE A 149 -4.08 5.09 15.88
N TRP A 150 -5.25 4.47 15.77
CA TRP A 150 -6.40 4.83 16.58
C TRP A 150 -7.30 3.62 16.83
N GLU A 151 -8.17 3.80 17.81
CA GLU A 151 -9.20 2.84 18.16
C GLU A 151 -10.59 3.41 17.89
N LYS A 152 -11.47 2.60 17.31
CA LYS A 152 -12.88 2.94 17.10
C LYS A 152 -13.75 1.70 17.31
N GLY A 153 -14.62 1.75 18.31
CA GLY A 153 -15.48 0.62 18.68
C GLY A 153 -14.66 -0.59 19.17
N ALA A 154 -14.81 -1.73 18.51
CA ALA A 154 -14.08 -2.97 18.80
C ALA A 154 -12.81 -3.16 17.96
N ASN A 155 -12.49 -2.18 17.10
CA ASN A 155 -11.40 -2.27 16.14
C ASN A 155 -10.25 -1.33 16.49
N VAL A 156 -9.07 -1.73 16.06
CA VAL A 156 -7.83 -0.95 16.00
C VAL A 156 -7.47 -0.75 14.54
N TYR A 157 -6.95 0.43 14.25
CA TYR A 157 -6.62 0.87 12.91
C TYR A 157 -5.23 1.47 12.91
N ALA A 158 -4.44 1.19 11.88
CA ALA A 158 -3.13 1.82 11.72
C ALA A 158 -2.89 2.21 10.27
N VAL A 159 -2.25 3.36 10.07
CA VAL A 159 -1.65 3.72 8.79
C VAL A 159 -0.17 3.87 9.01
N SER A 160 0.61 3.19 8.17
CA SER A 160 2.06 3.32 8.12
C SER A 160 2.48 3.79 6.73
N THR A 161 3.48 4.64 6.68
CA THR A 161 4.10 5.13 5.45
C THR A 161 5.60 4.96 5.57
N ASN A 162 6.29 4.77 4.45
CA ASN A 162 7.76 4.80 4.44
C ASN A 162 8.33 6.21 4.22
N GLU A 163 7.45 7.17 3.94
CA GLU A 163 7.75 8.59 3.85
C GLU A 163 7.06 9.31 5.01
N THR A 164 7.63 10.41 5.50
CA THR A 164 7.02 11.19 6.57
C THR A 164 6.05 12.22 5.98
N PHE A 165 4.81 12.24 6.47
CA PHE A 165 3.81 13.24 6.13
C PHE A 165 3.75 14.31 7.22
N SER A 166 3.52 15.55 6.80
CA SER A 166 3.20 16.65 7.72
C SER A 166 1.89 16.38 8.46
N VAL A 167 1.71 17.03 9.62
CA VAL A 167 0.46 16.95 10.38
C VAL A 167 -0.76 17.34 9.52
N GLN A 168 -0.62 18.35 8.66
CA GLN A 168 -1.70 18.79 7.77
C GLN A 168 -2.08 17.72 6.73
N GLU A 169 -1.09 17.02 6.15
CA GLU A 169 -1.36 15.91 5.23
C GLU A 169 -2.09 14.76 5.93
N TRP A 170 -1.71 14.46 7.18
CA TRP A 170 -2.42 13.50 8.01
C TRP A 170 -3.87 13.91 8.31
N GLU A 171 -4.12 15.18 8.67
CA GLU A 171 -5.48 15.68 8.89
C GLU A 171 -6.38 15.48 7.66
N ILE A 172 -5.87 15.82 6.48
CA ILE A 172 -6.60 15.64 5.22
C ILE A 172 -6.89 14.16 4.98
N LEU A 173 -5.88 13.30 5.07
CA LEU A 173 -6.02 11.87 4.85
C LEU A 173 -7.03 11.23 5.82
N LEU A 174 -6.87 11.48 7.12
CA LEU A 174 -7.71 10.91 8.18
C LEU A 174 -9.14 11.45 8.13
N SER A 175 -9.34 12.70 7.68
CA SER A 175 -10.68 13.26 7.48
C SER A 175 -11.47 12.57 6.36
N SER A 176 -10.77 11.90 5.43
CA SER A 176 -11.38 11.20 4.28
C SER A 176 -11.78 9.75 4.55
N LEU A 177 -11.50 9.25 5.75
CA LEU A 177 -11.80 7.88 6.15
C LEU A 177 -13.31 7.66 6.26
N GLN A 178 -13.80 6.59 5.63
CA GLN A 178 -15.18 6.09 5.77
C GLN A 178 -15.22 4.69 6.37
#